data_AF-A0A7X6PBZ6-F1
#
_entry.id   AF-A0A7X6PBZ6-F1
#
_cell.length_a   1.000
_cell.length_b   1.000
_cell.length_c   1.000
_cell.angle_alpha   90.00
_cell.angle_beta   90.00
_cell.angle_gamma   90.00
#
_symmetry.space_group_name_H-M   'P 1'
#
loop_
_entity.id
_entity.type
_entity.pdbx_description
1 polymer ?
#
loop_
_entity_poly.entity_id
_entity_poly.type
_entity_poly.pdbx_seq_one_letter_code
_entity_poly.pdbx_strand_id
1 'polypeptide(L)'
;MKKAFSVLFFFAVMFTLTGQSYSPSWESLDKRLTPGWFEDSKFGIFIHWGVYSVPAWGPSGDDIGVYDKYSEWYWNKLINEDSKVNRHFAGFHLSTYGSHFKYQDFAPMFRAELFKPDEWAELFRNSGARYVVLTSKHHEGFTLWPSAQSWNWNSVDIGPHRDLCGELAASVKKAGLHMGFYYSLYEWYNPVYLNSFETYVDEHMIPQMK
;
A
#
# COMPACT_ATOMS: atom_id res chain seq x y z
N MET A 1 -43.54 -11.92 -59.42
CA MET A 1 -42.76 -12.20 -58.20
C MET A 1 -41.77 -11.07 -57.99
N LYS A 2 -42.12 -10.05 -57.18
CA LYS A 2 -41.23 -8.91 -56.87
C LYS A 2 -40.60 -9.18 -55.50
N LYS A 3 -39.27 -9.38 -55.46
CA LYS A 3 -38.51 -9.57 -54.23
C LYS A 3 -38.27 -8.20 -53.59
N ALA A 4 -38.81 -7.98 -52.39
CA ALA A 4 -38.49 -6.83 -51.56
C ALA A 4 -37.18 -7.11 -50.81
N PHE A 5 -36.16 -6.26 -51.01
CA PHE A 5 -34.95 -6.24 -50.20
C PHE A 5 -35.20 -5.30 -49.01
N SER A 6 -35.28 -5.85 -47.80
CA SER A 6 -35.27 -5.06 -46.57
C SER A 6 -33.83 -4.73 -46.20
N VAL A 7 -33.47 -3.45 -46.28
CA VAL A 7 -32.20 -2.92 -45.77
C VAL A 7 -32.41 -2.60 -44.29
N LEU A 8 -31.79 -3.37 -43.41
CA LEU A 8 -31.72 -3.07 -41.97
C LEU A 8 -30.65 -2.00 -41.72
N PHE A 9 -31.07 -0.80 -41.38
CA PHE A 9 -30.18 0.27 -40.91
C PHE A 9 -29.83 0.01 -39.43
N PHE A 10 -28.58 -0.36 -39.15
CA PHE A 10 -28.03 -0.39 -37.80
C PHE A 10 -27.69 1.04 -37.38
N PHE A 11 -28.53 1.65 -36.55
CA PHE A 11 -28.18 2.92 -35.88
C PHE A 11 -27.22 2.60 -34.72
N ALA A 12 -25.93 2.85 -34.93
CA ALA A 12 -24.96 2.87 -33.84
C ALA A 12 -25.15 4.16 -33.04
N VAL A 13 -25.80 4.07 -31.88
CA VAL A 13 -25.88 5.19 -30.93
C VAL A 13 -24.50 5.32 -30.27
N MET A 14 -23.73 6.33 -30.67
CA MET A 14 -22.53 6.73 -29.94
C MET A 14 -22.95 7.46 -28.67
N PHE A 15 -22.95 6.75 -27.54
CA PHE A 15 -23.00 7.41 -26.24
C PHE A 15 -21.64 8.05 -25.95
N THR A 16 -21.58 9.37 -25.95
CA THR A 16 -20.47 10.10 -25.35
C THR A 16 -20.57 9.91 -23.84
N LEU A 17 -19.69 9.07 -23.28
CA LEU A 17 -19.50 8.98 -21.83
C LEU A 17 -18.86 10.29 -21.34
N THR A 18 -19.70 11.26 -20.94
CA THR A 18 -19.22 12.42 -20.20
C THR A 18 -18.86 11.94 -18.79
N GLY A 19 -17.57 11.93 -18.45
CA GLY A 19 -17.13 11.68 -17.09
C GLY A 19 -17.80 12.68 -16.13
N GLN A 20 -18.25 12.20 -14.97
CA GLN A 20 -18.85 13.06 -13.96
C GLN A 20 -17.81 14.04 -13.42
N SER A 21 -18.05 15.34 -13.59
CA SER A 21 -17.18 16.38 -13.01
C SER A 21 -17.53 16.59 -11.54
N TYR A 22 -16.50 16.61 -10.68
CA TYR A 22 -16.63 16.92 -9.26
C TYR A 22 -15.97 18.28 -8.96
N SER A 23 -16.58 19.09 -8.09
CA SER A 23 -15.94 20.25 -7.49
C SER A 23 -15.30 19.88 -6.14
N PRO A 24 -14.30 20.63 -5.65
CA PRO A 24 -13.66 20.38 -4.36
C PRO A 24 -14.56 20.86 -3.19
N SER A 25 -15.79 20.36 -3.11
CA SER A 25 -16.72 20.60 -2.01
C SER A 25 -17.38 19.30 -1.56
N TRP A 26 -17.68 19.19 -0.26
CA TRP A 26 -18.35 18.01 0.29
C TRP A 26 -19.67 17.71 -0.41
N GLU A 27 -20.46 18.75 -0.69
CA GLU A 27 -21.73 18.58 -1.41
C GLU A 27 -21.56 17.94 -2.80
N SER A 28 -20.45 18.20 -3.50
CA SER A 28 -20.15 17.54 -4.77
C SER A 28 -19.56 16.15 -4.58
N LEU A 29 -18.64 15.97 -3.63
CA LEU A 29 -17.92 14.71 -3.43
C LEU A 29 -18.79 13.61 -2.82
N ASP A 30 -19.72 13.96 -1.92
CA ASP A 30 -20.65 13.04 -1.28
C ASP A 30 -21.66 12.44 -2.27
N LYS A 31 -21.83 13.07 -3.44
CA LYS A 31 -22.64 12.53 -4.55
C LYS A 31 -21.91 11.41 -5.31
N ARG A 32 -20.63 11.16 -5.05
CA ARG A 32 -19.85 10.11 -5.72
C ARG A 32 -20.28 8.74 -5.17
N LEU A 33 -20.95 7.97 -6.00
CA LEU A 33 -21.32 6.59 -5.68
C LEU A 33 -20.07 5.70 -5.57
N THR A 34 -20.17 4.67 -4.74
CA THR A 34 -19.19 3.57 -4.76
C THR A 34 -19.19 2.95 -6.16
N PRO A 35 -18.03 2.77 -6.81
CA PRO A 35 -17.97 2.12 -8.10
C PRO A 35 -18.55 0.71 -8.03
N GLY A 36 -19.45 0.35 -8.96
CA GLY A 36 -20.15 -0.94 -8.93
C GLY A 36 -19.22 -2.16 -8.86
N TRP A 37 -18.05 -2.10 -9.52
CA TRP A 37 -17.06 -3.17 -9.44
C TRP A 37 -16.60 -3.46 -8.00
N PHE A 38 -16.51 -2.44 -7.13
CA PHE A 38 -16.06 -2.61 -5.75
C PHE A 38 -17.15 -3.26 -4.91
N GLU A 39 -18.40 -2.85 -5.12
CA GLU A 39 -19.55 -3.50 -4.49
C GLU A 39 -19.63 -4.97 -4.91
N ASP A 40 -19.40 -5.28 -6.19
CA ASP A 40 -19.46 -6.64 -6.74
C ASP A 40 -18.28 -7.54 -6.37
N SER A 41 -17.13 -6.95 -6.01
CA SER A 41 -15.88 -7.68 -5.81
C SER A 41 -15.92 -8.66 -4.63
N LYS A 42 -16.59 -8.30 -3.53
CA LYS A 42 -16.78 -9.03 -2.25
C LYS A 42 -15.50 -9.45 -1.49
N PHE A 43 -14.42 -9.80 -2.19
CA PHE A 43 -13.19 -10.34 -1.61
C PHE A 43 -11.96 -9.72 -2.29
N GLY A 44 -10.99 -9.33 -1.46
CA GLY A 44 -9.70 -8.81 -1.89
C GLY A 44 -8.58 -9.20 -0.95
N ILE A 45 -7.35 -9.01 -1.40
CA ILE A 45 -6.13 -9.31 -0.65
C ILE A 45 -5.50 -8.02 -0.17
N PHE A 46 -5.13 -7.96 1.10
CA PHE A 46 -4.36 -6.86 1.67
C PHE A 46 -2.94 -7.35 1.99
N ILE A 47 -1.95 -6.61 1.53
CA ILE A 47 -0.53 -6.89 1.68
C ILE A 47 0.10 -5.79 2.54
N HIS A 48 0.55 -6.15 3.75
CA HIS A 48 1.48 -5.33 4.52
C HIS A 48 2.89 -5.83 4.25
N TRP A 49 3.67 -5.03 3.53
CA TRP A 49 5.03 -5.34 3.14
C TRP A 49 5.89 -4.08 3.15
N GLY A 50 7.07 -4.17 3.74
CA GLY A 50 7.96 -3.02 3.96
C GLY A 50 9.24 -3.45 4.65
N VAL A 51 10.00 -2.49 5.20
CA VAL A 51 11.29 -2.78 5.84
C VAL A 51 11.10 -3.65 7.08
N TYR A 52 9.98 -3.49 7.80
CA TYR A 52 9.58 -4.35 8.93
C TYR A 52 9.44 -5.84 8.55
N SER A 53 9.30 -6.18 7.26
CA SER A 53 9.26 -7.57 6.82
C SER A 53 10.64 -8.25 6.86
N VAL A 54 11.74 -7.48 7.01
CA VAL A 54 13.10 -8.03 7.15
C VAL A 54 13.30 -8.69 8.52
N PRO A 55 13.06 -8.01 9.67
CA PRO A 55 13.17 -8.67 10.97
C PRO A 55 12.10 -9.75 11.17
N ALA A 56 10.97 -9.68 10.46
CA ALA A 56 9.92 -10.71 10.38
C ALA A 56 9.47 -11.26 11.75
N TRP A 57 9.36 -10.40 12.75
CA TRP A 57 9.17 -10.83 14.13
C TRP A 57 8.16 -9.99 14.90
N GLY A 58 7.32 -10.67 15.67
CA GLY A 58 6.43 -10.14 16.68
C GLY A 58 6.09 -11.24 17.69
N PRO A 59 5.81 -10.92 18.96
CA PRO A 59 5.56 -11.93 19.97
C PRO A 59 4.13 -12.50 19.81
N SER A 60 3.95 -13.79 20.08
CA SER A 60 2.70 -14.51 19.72
C SER A 60 1.91 -15.09 20.91
N GLY A 61 2.34 -14.84 22.15
CA GLY A 61 1.69 -15.39 23.36
C GLY A 61 0.20 -15.05 23.48
N ASP A 62 -0.58 -15.94 24.09
CA ASP A 62 -2.01 -15.74 24.32
C ASP A 62 -2.30 -14.57 25.28
N ASP A 63 -1.32 -14.20 26.11
CA ASP A 63 -1.36 -13.05 27.03
C ASP A 63 -1.09 -11.70 26.34
N ILE A 64 -0.79 -11.71 25.04
CA ILE A 64 -0.43 -10.51 24.28
C ILE A 64 -1.66 -10.03 23.49
N GLY A 65 -2.00 -8.75 23.63
CA GLY A 65 -3.10 -8.13 22.90
C GLY A 65 -2.90 -8.21 21.39
N VAL A 66 -3.99 -8.36 20.63
CA VAL A 66 -3.94 -8.58 19.17
C VAL A 66 -3.10 -7.53 18.43
N TYR A 67 -3.23 -6.25 18.80
CA TYR A 67 -2.50 -5.14 18.20
C TYR A 67 -1.04 -5.05 18.67
N ASP A 68 -0.70 -5.64 19.80
CA ASP A 68 0.67 -5.64 20.31
C ASP A 68 1.56 -6.68 19.60
N LYS A 69 0.96 -7.58 18.83
CA LYS A 69 1.66 -8.60 18.02
C LYS A 69 2.13 -8.07 16.66
N TYR A 70 1.70 -6.86 16.29
CA TYR A 70 1.89 -6.30 14.95
C TYR A 70 3.36 -6.11 14.63
N SER A 71 3.87 -6.94 13.72
CA SER A 71 5.28 -6.94 13.33
C SER A 71 5.62 -5.70 12.49
N GLU A 72 4.65 -5.12 11.80
CA GLU A 72 4.80 -3.87 11.06
C GLU A 72 4.97 -2.63 11.97
N TRP A 73 4.74 -2.79 13.28
CA TRP A 73 5.03 -1.80 14.31
C TRP A 73 6.44 -1.91 14.90
N TYR A 74 7.30 -2.78 14.36
CA TYR A 74 8.62 -3.08 14.90
C TYR A 74 9.42 -1.84 15.29
N TRP A 75 9.60 -0.85 14.40
CA TRP A 75 10.34 0.38 14.70
C TRP A 75 9.75 1.12 15.91
N ASN A 76 8.43 1.31 15.92
CA ASN A 76 7.75 1.99 17.03
C ASN A 76 7.92 1.25 18.36
N LYS A 77 7.87 -0.09 18.31
CA LYS A 77 8.03 -0.96 19.47
C LYS A 77 9.48 -0.98 19.99
N LEU A 78 10.49 -0.77 19.13
CA LEU A 78 11.88 -0.60 19.56
C LEU A 78 12.11 0.73 20.28
N ILE A 79 11.47 1.82 19.83
CA ILE A 79 11.72 3.15 20.40
C ILE A 79 10.96 3.36 21.71
N ASN A 80 9.76 2.78 21.84
CA ASN A 80 8.88 3.01 23.00
C ASN A 80 8.85 1.78 23.93
N GLU A 81 9.92 1.48 24.67
CA GLU A 81 10.01 0.25 25.49
C GLU A 81 9.18 0.24 26.79
N ASP A 82 8.25 1.19 26.97
CA ASP A 82 7.50 1.38 28.22
C ASP A 82 6.62 0.18 28.58
N SER A 83 6.14 -0.55 27.57
CA SER A 83 5.27 -1.71 27.77
C SER A 83 6.07 -3.02 27.90
N LYS A 84 5.53 -3.97 28.69
CA LYS A 84 6.08 -5.34 28.78
C LYS A 84 6.21 -5.99 27.40
N VAL A 85 5.27 -5.73 26.49
CA VAL A 85 5.29 -6.32 25.15
C VAL A 85 6.39 -5.71 24.29
N ASN A 86 6.59 -4.40 24.36
CA ASN A 86 7.60 -3.69 23.57
C ASN A 86 9.01 -4.16 23.97
N ARG A 87 9.23 -4.50 25.25
CA ARG A 87 10.48 -5.14 25.71
C ARG A 87 10.78 -6.48 25.06
N HIS A 88 9.77 -7.23 24.58
CA HIS A 88 10.04 -8.45 23.82
C HIS A 88 10.64 -8.14 22.44
N PHE A 89 10.19 -7.07 21.78
CA PHE A 89 10.80 -6.59 20.53
C PHE A 89 12.24 -6.13 20.75
N ALA A 90 12.47 -5.29 21.76
CA ALA A 90 13.81 -4.82 22.11
C ALA A 90 14.75 -5.97 22.48
N GLY A 91 14.29 -6.94 23.28
CA GLY A 91 15.06 -8.12 23.66
C GLY A 91 15.45 -8.98 22.46
N PHE A 92 14.51 -9.24 21.54
CA PHE A 92 14.80 -9.95 20.29
C PHE A 92 15.79 -9.17 19.41
N HIS A 93 15.61 -7.85 19.30
CA HIS A 93 16.49 -7.01 18.50
C HIS A 93 17.92 -7.02 19.01
N LEU A 94 18.09 -6.85 20.33
CA LEU A 94 19.38 -6.89 20.99
C LEU A 94 20.08 -8.24 20.82
N SER A 95 19.37 -9.36 20.99
CA SER A 95 19.97 -10.69 20.91
C SER A 95 20.32 -11.11 19.47
N THR A 96 19.60 -10.57 18.47
CA THR A 96 19.73 -10.99 17.07
C THR A 96 20.65 -10.07 16.27
N TYR A 97 20.55 -8.75 16.48
CA TYR A 97 21.22 -7.73 15.68
C TYR A 97 22.24 -6.90 16.49
N GLY A 98 22.09 -6.85 17.81
CA GLY A 98 22.97 -6.10 18.71
C GLY A 98 22.49 -4.67 18.98
N SER A 99 23.04 -4.05 20.02
CA SER A 99 22.61 -2.74 20.54
C SER A 99 22.91 -1.55 19.62
N HIS A 100 23.81 -1.72 18.64
CA HIS A 100 24.21 -0.67 17.70
C HIS A 100 23.45 -0.74 16.37
N PHE A 101 22.71 -1.83 16.14
CA PHE A 101 21.88 -1.98 14.95
C PHE A 101 20.61 -1.13 15.13
N LYS A 102 20.30 -0.29 14.14
CA LYS A 102 19.12 0.56 14.13
C LYS A 102 18.09 0.00 13.16
N TYR A 103 16.84 0.42 13.33
CA TYR A 103 15.78 0.01 12.41
C TYR A 103 16.08 0.34 10.95
N GLN A 104 16.68 1.51 10.69
CA GLN A 104 17.05 1.95 9.35
C GLN A 104 18.08 1.04 8.68
N ASP A 105 18.90 0.31 9.46
CA ASP A 105 19.90 -0.61 8.92
C ASP A 105 19.25 -1.83 8.24
N PHE A 106 17.95 -2.06 8.44
CA PHE A 106 17.19 -3.06 7.69
C PHE A 106 16.84 -2.63 6.25
N ALA A 107 16.80 -1.33 5.94
CA ALA A 107 16.43 -0.86 4.61
C ALA A 107 17.28 -1.47 3.46
N PRO A 108 18.62 -1.51 3.54
CA PRO A 108 19.43 -2.18 2.50
C PRO A 108 19.30 -3.72 2.50
N MET A 109 18.73 -4.31 3.56
CA MET A 109 18.46 -5.74 3.65
C MET A 109 17.09 -6.12 3.07
N PHE A 110 16.18 -5.17 2.94
CA PHE A 110 14.92 -5.35 2.23
C PHE A 110 15.17 -5.39 0.72
N ARG A 111 15.56 -6.56 0.19
CA ARG A 111 16.01 -6.66 -1.21
C ARG A 111 14.97 -7.15 -2.20
N ALA A 112 13.89 -7.77 -1.70
CA ALA A 112 12.85 -8.37 -2.53
C ALA A 112 13.38 -9.32 -3.63
N GLU A 113 14.44 -10.08 -3.36
CA GLU A 113 15.18 -10.88 -4.36
C GLU A 113 14.31 -11.95 -5.05
N LEU A 114 13.27 -12.42 -4.36
CA LEU A 114 12.33 -13.42 -4.86
C LEU A 114 10.98 -12.82 -5.30
N PHE A 115 10.86 -11.49 -5.34
CA PHE A 115 9.62 -10.83 -5.72
C PHE A 115 9.36 -10.93 -7.22
N LYS A 116 8.32 -11.70 -7.56
CA LYS A 116 7.82 -11.92 -8.91
C LYS A 116 6.34 -11.51 -8.97
N PRO A 117 6.02 -10.28 -9.42
CA PRO A 117 4.68 -9.73 -9.32
C PRO A 117 3.63 -10.49 -10.15
N ASP A 118 4.03 -11.07 -11.29
CA ASP A 118 3.15 -11.91 -12.11
C ASP A 118 2.73 -13.20 -11.38
N GLU A 119 3.63 -13.84 -10.61
CA GLU A 119 3.30 -15.03 -9.81
C GLU A 119 2.36 -14.68 -8.65
N TRP A 120 2.55 -13.51 -8.02
CA TRP A 120 1.65 -13.00 -6.99
C TRP A 120 0.26 -12.71 -7.54
N ALA A 121 0.17 -11.99 -8.67
CA ALA A 121 -1.10 -11.65 -9.30
C ALA A 121 -1.89 -12.91 -9.72
N GLU A 122 -1.20 -13.92 -10.26
CA GLU A 122 -1.79 -15.21 -10.58
C GLU A 122 -2.32 -15.93 -9.33
N LEU A 123 -1.53 -15.96 -8.25
CA LEU A 123 -1.95 -16.51 -6.97
C LEU A 123 -3.19 -15.81 -6.42
N PHE A 124 -3.24 -14.48 -6.45
CA PHE A 124 -4.38 -13.70 -5.96
C PHE A 124 -5.62 -13.93 -6.81
N ARG A 125 -5.49 -14.06 -8.13
CA ARG A 125 -6.60 -14.42 -9.00
C ARG A 125 -7.14 -15.81 -8.65
N ASN A 126 -6.25 -16.77 -8.44
CA ASN A 126 -6.60 -18.16 -8.13
C ASN A 126 -7.21 -18.33 -6.74
N SER A 127 -6.93 -17.44 -5.80
CA SER A 127 -7.65 -17.40 -4.51
C SER A 127 -9.10 -16.93 -4.62
N GLY A 128 -9.49 -16.41 -5.79
CA GLY A 128 -10.81 -15.84 -6.04
C GLY A 128 -10.93 -14.36 -5.68
N ALA A 129 -9.83 -13.69 -5.32
CA ALA A 129 -9.84 -12.25 -5.10
C ALA A 129 -10.27 -11.48 -6.36
N ARG A 130 -10.81 -10.28 -6.17
CA ARG A 130 -11.17 -9.35 -7.25
C ARG A 130 -10.40 -8.05 -7.18
N TYR A 131 -9.79 -7.76 -6.03
CA TYR A 131 -8.90 -6.63 -5.86
C TYR A 131 -7.75 -6.95 -4.91
N VAL A 132 -6.68 -6.16 -5.04
CA VAL A 132 -5.49 -6.24 -4.19
C VAL A 132 -5.17 -4.84 -3.67
N VAL A 133 -4.82 -4.74 -2.39
CA VAL A 133 -4.37 -3.51 -1.74
C VAL A 133 -2.98 -3.75 -1.17
N LEU A 134 -2.00 -2.96 -1.62
CA LEU A 134 -0.63 -2.98 -1.09
C LEU A 134 -0.42 -1.77 -0.18
N THR A 135 0.25 -1.94 0.96
CA THR A 135 0.82 -0.82 1.71
C THR A 135 1.88 -0.12 0.85
N SER A 136 1.50 0.98 0.17
CA SER A 136 2.47 1.77 -0.57
C SER A 136 3.44 2.45 0.40
N LYS A 137 2.91 2.97 1.51
CA LYS A 137 3.66 3.53 2.64
C LYS A 137 2.97 3.13 3.95
N HIS A 138 3.72 2.55 4.89
CA HIS A 138 3.24 2.30 6.26
C HIS A 138 3.69 3.43 7.21
N HIS A 139 3.40 3.31 8.51
CA HIS A 139 3.74 4.34 9.51
C HIS A 139 5.24 4.66 9.63
N GLU A 140 6.12 3.75 9.19
CA GLU A 140 7.57 3.96 9.13
C GLU A 140 8.00 4.95 8.02
N GLY A 141 7.09 5.36 7.14
CA GLY A 141 7.38 6.34 6.09
C GLY A 141 8.13 5.80 4.87
N PHE A 142 8.54 4.53 4.87
CA PHE A 142 9.22 3.91 3.73
C PHE A 142 8.24 3.71 2.58
N THR A 143 8.53 4.29 1.41
CA THR A 143 7.65 4.18 0.24
C THR A 143 8.10 3.06 -0.70
N LEU A 144 7.16 2.27 -1.21
CA LEU A 144 7.40 1.19 -2.17
C LEU A 144 7.41 1.66 -3.65
N TRP A 145 7.58 2.98 -3.85
CA TRP A 145 7.68 3.67 -5.13
C TRP A 145 8.69 4.82 -5.00
N PRO A 146 9.20 5.42 -6.10
CA PRO A 146 10.20 6.49 -6.07
C PRO A 146 9.60 7.85 -5.66
N SER A 147 9.15 7.96 -4.41
CA SER A 147 8.64 9.21 -3.85
C SER A 147 9.76 10.23 -3.69
N ALA A 148 9.63 11.40 -4.36
CA ALA A 148 10.55 12.52 -4.16
C ALA A 148 10.55 13.06 -2.71
N GLN A 149 9.45 12.85 -1.98
CA GLN A 149 9.29 13.28 -0.58
C GLN A 149 9.91 12.29 0.42
N SER A 150 10.26 11.09 -0.03
CA SER A 150 10.93 10.06 0.78
C SER A 150 12.28 9.69 0.16
N TRP A 151 13.05 10.70 -0.26
CA TRP A 151 14.38 10.52 -0.85
C TRP A 151 15.28 9.69 0.07
N ASN A 152 15.93 8.67 -0.49
CA ASN A 152 16.77 7.69 0.22
C ASN A 152 16.05 6.85 1.30
N TRP A 153 14.71 6.93 1.36
CA TRP A 153 13.85 6.13 2.23
C TRP A 153 12.68 5.54 1.43
N ASN A 154 13.03 4.93 0.29
CA ASN A 154 12.11 4.27 -0.61
C ASN A 154 12.75 3.09 -1.35
N SER A 155 11.93 2.20 -1.90
CA SER A 155 12.40 0.94 -2.52
C SER A 155 13.21 1.10 -3.80
N VAL A 156 13.25 2.29 -4.40
CA VAL A 156 14.05 2.57 -5.60
C VAL A 156 15.44 3.06 -5.22
N ASP A 157 15.53 3.93 -4.21
CA ASP A 157 16.80 4.49 -3.75
C ASP A 157 17.61 3.51 -2.90
N ILE A 158 16.96 2.63 -2.12
CA ILE A 158 17.63 1.69 -1.22
C ILE A 158 16.91 0.32 -1.17
N GLY A 159 17.70 -0.75 -1.00
CA GLY A 159 17.19 -2.11 -0.86
C GLY A 159 16.89 -2.75 -2.22
N PRO A 160 15.63 -2.85 -2.68
CA PRO A 160 15.29 -3.59 -3.91
C PRO A 160 15.75 -2.91 -5.20
N HIS A 161 15.94 -1.59 -5.18
CA HIS A 161 16.16 -0.75 -6.36
C HIS A 161 15.08 -0.92 -7.44
N ARG A 162 13.82 -1.03 -7.00
CA ARG A 162 12.64 -1.35 -7.82
C ARG A 162 11.42 -0.54 -7.40
N ASP A 163 10.60 -0.14 -8.37
CA ASP A 163 9.28 0.43 -8.13
C ASP A 163 8.27 -0.70 -7.88
N LEU A 164 8.22 -1.17 -6.63
CA LEU A 164 7.43 -2.33 -6.23
C LEU A 164 5.92 -2.08 -6.38
N CYS A 165 5.46 -0.86 -6.10
CA CYS A 165 4.08 -0.44 -6.33
C CYS A 165 3.72 -0.50 -7.83
N GLY A 166 4.55 0.08 -8.69
CA GLY A 166 4.34 0.11 -10.13
C GLY A 166 4.34 -1.29 -10.74
N GLU A 167 5.33 -2.11 -10.38
CA GLU A 167 5.46 -3.49 -10.85
C GLU A 167 4.27 -4.36 -10.43
N LEU A 168 3.86 -4.34 -9.16
CA LEU A 168 2.71 -5.12 -8.71
C LEU A 168 1.41 -4.63 -9.35
N ALA A 169 1.21 -3.32 -9.45
CA ALA A 169 0.01 -2.75 -10.06
C ALA A 169 -0.14 -3.16 -11.52
N ALA A 170 0.96 -3.20 -12.28
CA ALA A 170 0.95 -3.67 -13.67
C ALA A 170 0.52 -5.15 -13.75
N SER A 171 1.11 -6.03 -12.93
CA SER A 171 0.78 -7.46 -12.93
C SER A 171 -0.64 -7.75 -12.45
N VAL A 172 -1.12 -7.09 -11.39
CA VAL A 172 -2.48 -7.23 -10.86
C VAL A 172 -3.52 -6.83 -11.91
N LYS A 173 -3.32 -5.69 -12.57
CA LYS A 173 -4.20 -5.22 -13.66
C LYS A 173 -4.16 -6.16 -14.86
N LYS A 174 -2.97 -6.63 -15.26
CA LYS A 174 -2.78 -7.63 -16.33
C LYS A 174 -3.51 -8.94 -16.04
N ALA A 175 -3.59 -9.36 -14.77
CA ALA A 175 -4.34 -10.54 -14.34
C ALA A 175 -5.87 -10.34 -14.29
N GLY A 176 -6.37 -9.13 -14.60
CA GLY A 176 -7.79 -8.80 -14.60
C GLY A 176 -8.35 -8.45 -13.21
N LEU A 177 -7.48 -8.10 -12.25
CA LEU A 177 -7.86 -7.70 -10.90
C LEU A 177 -7.79 -6.17 -10.74
N HIS A 178 -8.55 -5.63 -9.79
CA HIS A 178 -8.43 -4.23 -9.41
C HIS A 178 -7.24 -4.03 -8.45
N MET A 179 -6.52 -2.92 -8.61
CA MET A 179 -5.41 -2.56 -7.72
C MET A 179 -5.77 -1.32 -6.91
N GLY A 180 -5.51 -1.37 -5.61
CA GLY A 180 -5.57 -0.24 -4.68
C GLY A 180 -4.27 -0.11 -3.88
N PHE A 181 -4.11 1.03 -3.23
CA PHE A 181 -2.97 1.29 -2.34
C PHE A 181 -3.48 1.74 -0.98
N TYR A 182 -2.93 1.13 0.06
CA TYR A 182 -2.98 1.69 1.40
C TYR A 182 -1.87 2.71 1.55
N TYR A 183 -2.20 3.88 2.07
CA TYR A 183 -1.24 4.91 2.41
C TYR A 183 -1.45 5.32 3.86
N SER A 184 -0.38 5.26 4.65
CA SER A 184 -0.42 5.80 6.00
C SER A 184 -0.28 7.31 6.01
N LEU A 185 -1.34 8.00 6.48
CA LEU A 185 -1.28 9.44 6.74
C LEU A 185 -0.26 9.76 7.84
N TYR A 186 -0.09 8.84 8.78
CA TYR A 186 0.83 8.94 9.91
C TYR A 186 2.26 8.52 9.50
N GLU A 187 3.27 9.26 9.98
CA GLU A 187 4.68 8.95 9.74
C GLU A 187 5.49 9.18 11.03
N TRP A 188 5.73 8.11 11.80
CA TRP A 188 6.10 8.17 13.23
C TRP A 188 7.21 9.15 13.57
N TYR A 189 8.25 9.19 12.74
CA TYR A 189 9.50 9.85 13.04
C TYR A 189 9.92 10.87 11.98
N ASN A 190 8.99 11.25 11.10
CA ASN A 190 9.23 12.32 10.16
C ASN A 190 9.35 13.66 10.93
N PRO A 191 10.46 14.41 10.79
CA PRO A 191 10.63 15.65 11.53
C PRO A 191 9.54 16.69 11.25
N VAL A 192 9.03 16.77 10.01
CA VAL A 192 7.95 17.69 9.66
C VAL A 192 6.66 17.26 10.36
N TYR A 193 6.34 15.97 10.34
CA TYR A 193 5.17 15.41 11.05
C TYR A 193 5.19 15.76 12.55
N LEU A 194 6.36 15.60 13.20
CA LEU A 194 6.52 15.84 14.63
C LEU A 194 6.48 17.33 15.02
N ASN A 195 6.85 18.24 14.12
CA ASN A 195 6.95 19.66 14.42
C ASN A 195 5.74 20.48 13.94
N SER A 196 5.18 20.17 12.77
CA SER A 196 4.05 20.90 12.17
C SER A 196 3.20 19.98 11.31
N PHE A 197 2.02 19.61 11.84
CA PHE A 197 1.09 18.75 11.12
C PHE A 197 0.58 19.39 9.82
N GLU A 198 0.29 20.69 9.83
CA GLU A 198 -0.18 21.43 8.66
C GLU A 198 0.88 21.44 7.55
N THR A 199 2.13 21.77 7.89
CA THR A 199 3.26 21.72 6.95
C THR A 199 3.49 20.30 6.43
N TYR A 200 3.40 19.28 7.30
CA TYR A 200 3.52 17.89 6.85
C TYR A 200 2.43 17.53 5.85
N VAL A 201 1.19 17.94 6.09
CA VAL A 201 0.07 17.66 5.17
C VAL A 201 0.31 18.32 3.82
N ASP A 202 0.59 19.62 3.79
CA ASP A 202 0.62 20.41 2.56
C ASP A 202 1.91 20.21 1.74
N GLU A 203 3.06 20.09 2.41
CA GLU A 203 4.38 20.11 1.76
C GLU A 203 4.99 18.70 1.61
N HIS A 204 4.55 17.70 2.40
CA HIS A 204 5.12 16.35 2.36
C HIS A 204 4.08 15.28 1.97
N MET A 205 2.95 15.20 2.66
CA MET A 205 1.97 14.12 2.49
C MET A 205 1.15 14.24 1.20
N ILE A 206 0.51 15.39 0.95
CA ILE A 206 -0.30 15.60 -0.27
C ILE A 206 0.57 15.49 -1.54
N PRO A 207 1.80 16.05 -1.60
CA PRO A 207 2.68 15.88 -2.76
C PRO A 207 3.06 14.43 -3.08
N GLN A 208 2.99 13.50 -2.12
CA GLN A 208 3.19 12.06 -2.37
C GLN A 208 2.03 11.40 -3.13
N MET A 209 0.85 12.03 -3.16
CA MET A 209 -0.38 11.48 -3.75
C MET A 209 -0.72 12.06 -5.14
N LYS A 210 0.12 12.96 -5.66
CA LYS A 210 -0.09 13.66 -6.93
C LYS A 210 0.55 12.95 -8.11
#